data_AF-A0AAV5ZEJ9-F1
#
_entry.id   AF-A0AAV5ZEJ9-F1
#
_cell.length_a   1.000
_cell.length_b   1.000
_cell.length_c   1.000
_cell.angle_alpha   90.00
_cell.angle_beta   90.00
_cell.angle_gamma   90.00
#
_symmetry.space_group_name_H-M   'P 1'
#
loop_
_entity.id
_entity.type
_entity.pdbx_description
1 polymer ?
#
loop_
_entity_poly.entity_id
_entity_poly.type
_entity_poly.pdbx_seq_one_letter_code
_entity_poly.pdbx_strand_id
1 'polypeptide(L)'
;MIRRLAPFALAWLGLSAVAAAVCVGAACAADTIQFATLQQAPPPDMPREARHAGPVDSRDHGPLGALVARRLRTLEVTWWEPKVFVKQATVRDYLARLLVNPRGATVTFQPWAQRLPVANLAADVVETDGRRGRLRLWHQQPSIYAVWHDADGRWWFAYWMDDPDLRVPADGP
;
A
#
# COMPACT_ATOMS: atom_id res chain seq x y z
N MET A 1 51.47 -56.13 18.51
CA MET A 1 50.78 -56.06 17.20
C MET A 1 49.42 -55.42 17.42
N ILE A 2 49.29 -54.14 17.08
CA ILE A 2 48.12 -53.31 17.36
C ILE A 2 47.38 -53.07 16.05
N ARG A 3 46.11 -53.49 15.95
CA ARG A 3 45.18 -53.04 14.90
C ARG A 3 43.92 -52.51 15.57
N ARG A 4 43.78 -51.19 15.55
CA ARG A 4 42.57 -50.43 15.87
C ARG A 4 41.69 -50.40 14.61
N LEU A 5 40.39 -50.66 14.74
CA LEU A 5 39.39 -50.28 13.75
C LEU A 5 38.30 -49.49 14.48
N ALA A 6 38.10 -48.25 14.03
CA ALA A 6 37.15 -47.29 14.55
C ALA A 6 35.77 -47.44 13.87
N PRO A 7 34.68 -47.01 14.53
CA PRO A 7 33.31 -47.23 14.08
C PRO A 7 32.85 -46.29 12.97
N PHE A 8 31.97 -46.81 12.11
CA PHE A 8 31.23 -46.10 11.06
C PHE A 8 30.31 -45.02 11.67
N ALA A 9 30.56 -43.76 11.34
CA ALA A 9 29.62 -42.66 11.53
C ALA A 9 28.81 -42.48 10.23
N LEU A 10 27.52 -42.83 10.27
CA LEU A 10 26.55 -42.53 9.23
C LEU A 10 26.08 -41.08 9.40
N ALA A 11 26.62 -40.19 8.58
CA ALA A 11 26.17 -38.81 8.46
C ALA A 11 24.82 -38.76 7.73
N TRP A 12 23.76 -38.41 8.46
CA TRP A 12 22.48 -38.01 7.89
C TRP A 12 22.55 -36.52 7.51
N LEU A 13 22.85 -36.26 6.23
CA LEU A 13 22.68 -34.97 5.58
C LEU A 13 21.23 -34.86 5.09
N GLY A 14 20.33 -34.40 5.96
CA GLY A 14 19.00 -33.94 5.57
C GLY A 14 19.06 -32.50 5.07
N LEU A 15 19.08 -32.33 3.76
CA LEU A 15 18.80 -31.07 3.07
C LEU A 15 17.41 -30.56 3.48
N SER A 16 17.33 -29.46 4.22
CA SER A 16 16.14 -28.60 4.27
C SER A 16 16.54 -27.23 3.71
N ALA A 17 16.62 -27.17 2.38
CA ALA A 17 16.64 -25.93 1.63
C ALA A 17 15.20 -25.58 1.22
N VAL A 18 14.95 -24.27 1.09
CA VAL A 18 13.73 -23.62 0.58
C VAL A 18 12.74 -23.15 1.65
N ALA A 19 13.12 -22.05 2.31
CA ALA A 19 12.19 -21.02 2.76
C ALA A 19 12.88 -19.64 2.70
N ALA A 20 13.33 -19.26 1.50
CA ALA A 20 13.90 -17.94 1.25
C ALA A 20 13.40 -17.43 -0.10
N ALA A 21 12.12 -17.05 -0.17
CA ALA A 21 11.53 -16.52 -1.40
C ALA A 21 10.43 -15.45 -1.22
N VAL A 22 10.31 -14.76 -0.07
CA VAL A 22 9.27 -13.72 0.09
C VAL A 22 9.76 -12.36 0.63
N CYS A 23 10.99 -12.22 1.12
CA CYS A 23 11.41 -10.95 1.75
C CYS A 23 12.00 -9.89 0.81
N VAL A 24 12.18 -10.15 -0.49
CA VAL A 24 12.84 -9.18 -1.40
C VAL A 24 11.89 -8.07 -1.88
N GLY A 25 10.58 -8.25 -1.81
CA GLY A 25 9.61 -7.25 -2.29
C GLY A 25 9.28 -6.12 -1.31
N ALA A 26 9.38 -6.36 0.00
CA ALA A 26 8.91 -5.42 1.01
C ALA A 26 9.91 -4.27 1.28
N ALA A 27 11.22 -4.54 1.19
CA ALA A 27 12.26 -3.53 1.44
C ALA A 27 12.28 -2.43 0.35
N CYS A 28 12.07 -2.78 -0.92
CA CYS A 28 12.08 -1.82 -2.02
C CYS A 28 10.89 -0.83 -1.99
N ALA A 29 9.75 -1.23 -1.43
CA ALA A 29 8.60 -0.35 -1.29
C ALA A 29 8.81 0.74 -0.22
N ALA A 30 9.59 0.46 0.83
CA ALA A 30 9.79 1.39 1.95
C ALA A 30 10.69 2.59 1.58
N ASP A 31 11.75 2.37 0.81
CA ASP A 31 12.66 3.43 0.35
C ASP A 31 12.00 4.39 -0.65
N THR A 32 10.87 3.98 -1.21
CA THR A 32 10.05 4.76 -2.15
C THR A 32 9.16 5.76 -1.41
N ILE A 33 8.98 5.64 -0.09
CA ILE A 33 8.03 6.47 0.69
C ILE A 33 8.78 7.61 1.39
N GLN A 34 8.43 8.84 1.03
CA GLN A 34 8.99 10.06 1.60
C GLN A 34 7.88 10.86 2.31
N PHE A 35 8.27 11.77 3.20
CA PHE A 35 7.33 12.63 3.91
C PHE A 35 7.64 14.09 3.60
N ALA A 36 6.62 14.84 3.19
CA ALA A 36 6.75 16.27 2.97
C ALA A 36 7.10 16.97 4.29
N THR A 37 7.93 18.01 4.19
CA THR A 37 8.32 18.83 5.35
C THR A 37 7.12 19.52 6.00
N LEU A 38 6.17 19.96 5.17
CA LEU A 38 4.94 20.58 5.62
C LEU A 38 3.79 19.59 5.48
N GLN A 39 3.06 19.39 6.59
CA GLN A 39 1.84 18.61 6.58
C GLN A 39 0.63 19.48 6.28
N GLN A 40 -0.13 19.13 5.26
CA GLN A 40 -1.34 19.85 4.87
C GLN A 40 -2.48 18.88 4.62
N ALA A 41 -3.51 18.96 5.48
CA ALA A 41 -4.71 18.16 5.31
C ALA A 41 -5.36 18.37 3.93
N PRO A 42 -5.79 17.30 3.25
CA PRO A 42 -6.54 17.45 2.01
C PRO A 42 -7.88 18.12 2.31
N PRO A 43 -8.48 18.81 1.32
CA PRO A 43 -9.85 19.32 1.45
C PRO A 43 -10.81 18.22 1.92
N PRO A 44 -11.80 18.58 2.76
CA PRO A 44 -12.88 17.66 3.10
C PRO A 44 -13.63 17.25 1.83
N ASP A 45 -14.24 16.07 1.88
CA ASP A 45 -14.91 15.43 0.76
C ASP A 45 -14.01 15.03 -0.42
N MET A 46 -14.59 14.21 -1.30
CA MET A 46 -14.06 13.94 -2.63
C MET A 46 -13.93 15.24 -3.45
N PRO A 47 -12.85 15.41 -4.24
CA PRO A 47 -12.72 16.54 -5.16
C PRO A 47 -13.88 16.62 -6.14
N ARG A 48 -14.36 17.83 -6.44
CA ARG A 48 -15.56 18.05 -7.26
C ARG A 48 -15.36 17.54 -8.67
N GLU A 49 -14.16 17.70 -9.22
CA GLU A 49 -13.75 17.22 -10.53
C GLU A 49 -13.88 15.71 -10.68
N ALA A 50 -13.69 14.97 -9.59
CA ALA A 50 -13.84 13.54 -9.59
C ALA A 50 -15.31 13.17 -9.91
N ARG A 51 -16.30 13.93 -9.41
CA ARG A 51 -17.76 13.71 -9.65
C ARG A 51 -18.16 13.73 -11.12
N HIS A 52 -17.33 14.33 -11.96
CA HIS A 52 -17.56 14.50 -13.39
C HIS A 52 -16.55 13.71 -14.23
N ALA A 53 -15.83 12.77 -13.62
CA ALA A 53 -14.77 12.01 -14.27
C ALA A 53 -15.31 11.01 -15.30
N GLY A 54 -15.53 11.47 -16.53
CA GLY A 54 -15.59 10.67 -17.76
C GLY A 54 -16.53 9.45 -17.75
N PRO A 55 -16.42 8.59 -18.78
CA PRO A 55 -17.13 7.32 -18.78
C PRO A 55 -16.56 6.41 -17.68
N VAL A 56 -17.45 5.96 -16.80
CA VAL A 56 -17.16 5.04 -15.71
C VAL A 56 -17.41 3.60 -16.16
N ASP A 57 -16.44 2.72 -15.90
CA ASP A 57 -16.64 1.27 -15.97
C ASP A 57 -16.74 0.67 -14.56
N SER A 58 -17.63 -0.31 -14.40
CA SER A 58 -17.78 -1.09 -13.16
C SER A 58 -16.82 -2.28 -13.11
N ARG A 59 -15.91 -2.39 -14.08
CA ARG A 59 -14.95 -3.48 -14.16
C ARG A 59 -13.93 -3.32 -13.05
N ASP A 60 -13.61 -4.41 -12.37
CA ASP A 60 -12.48 -4.47 -11.47
C ASP A 60 -11.17 -4.56 -12.25
N HIS A 61 -10.22 -3.69 -11.91
CA HIS A 61 -8.87 -3.58 -12.47
C HIS A 61 -7.82 -4.20 -11.54
N GLY A 62 -8.25 -4.84 -10.45
CA GLY A 62 -7.41 -5.54 -9.48
C GLY A 62 -6.93 -4.66 -8.33
N PRO A 63 -5.93 -5.12 -7.55
CA PRO A 63 -5.46 -4.41 -6.38
C PRO A 63 -4.77 -3.09 -6.75
N LEU A 64 -5.00 -2.03 -5.95
CA LEU A 64 -4.43 -0.70 -6.20
C LEU A 64 -2.91 -0.73 -6.38
N GLY A 65 -2.23 -1.53 -5.56
CA GLY A 65 -0.79 -1.71 -5.61
C GLY A 65 -0.28 -2.12 -7.00
N ALA A 66 -1.00 -3.01 -7.70
CA ALA A 66 -0.61 -3.44 -9.05
C ALA A 66 -0.73 -2.34 -10.11
N LEU A 67 -1.62 -1.37 -9.90
CA LEU A 67 -1.79 -0.21 -10.79
C LEU A 67 -0.72 0.85 -10.52
N VAL A 68 -0.52 1.19 -9.24
CA VAL A 68 0.40 2.25 -8.81
C VAL A 68 1.86 1.80 -8.97
N ALA A 69 2.23 0.60 -8.52
CA ALA A 69 3.63 0.16 -8.44
C ALA A 69 4.34 0.10 -9.80
N ARG A 70 3.60 -0.10 -10.91
CA ARG A 70 4.19 -0.11 -12.26
C ARG A 70 4.73 1.25 -12.70
N ARG A 71 4.21 2.32 -12.11
CA ARG A 71 4.52 3.70 -12.45
C ARG A 71 5.23 4.42 -11.31
N LEU A 72 5.18 3.90 -10.09
CA LEU A 72 5.67 4.56 -8.90
C LEU A 72 7.20 4.71 -8.89
N ARG A 73 7.66 5.95 -8.82
CA ARG A 73 9.05 6.30 -8.47
C ARG A 73 9.17 6.69 -7.00
N THR A 74 8.20 7.44 -6.48
CA THR A 74 8.20 7.93 -5.10
C THR A 74 6.76 8.16 -4.66
N LEU A 75 6.45 7.77 -3.42
CA LEU A 75 5.20 8.12 -2.75
C LEU A 75 5.50 9.19 -1.70
N GLU A 76 5.14 10.44 -1.98
CA GLU A 76 5.41 11.58 -1.12
C GLU A 76 4.20 11.84 -0.23
N VAL A 77 4.26 11.42 1.04
CA VAL A 77 3.20 11.60 2.02
C VAL A 77 3.12 13.07 2.42
N THR A 78 1.99 13.71 2.12
CA THR A 78 1.74 15.14 2.38
C THR A 78 0.89 15.37 3.62
N TRP A 79 0.17 14.35 4.09
CA TRP A 79 -0.65 14.41 5.29
C TRP A 79 -0.96 13.04 5.87
N TRP A 80 -1.06 12.95 7.19
CA TRP A 80 -1.72 11.84 7.86
C TRP A 80 -2.45 12.32 9.12
N GLU A 81 -3.53 11.63 9.48
CA GLU A 81 -4.29 11.94 10.68
C GLU A 81 -3.61 11.33 11.91
N PRO A 82 -3.18 12.14 12.89
CA PRO A 82 -2.41 11.65 14.04
C PRO A 82 -3.22 10.76 14.99
N LYS A 83 -4.55 10.81 14.94
CA LYS A 83 -5.44 9.92 15.70
C LYS A 83 -5.46 8.49 15.16
N VAL A 84 -5.14 8.32 13.88
CA VAL A 84 -5.07 7.00 13.21
C VAL A 84 -3.61 6.56 13.08
N PHE A 85 -2.74 7.47 12.63
CA PHE A 85 -1.33 7.20 12.40
C PHE A 85 -0.45 8.06 13.31
N VAL A 86 -0.03 7.50 14.43
CA VAL A 86 0.70 8.26 15.47
C VAL A 86 2.12 8.64 15.01
N LYS A 87 2.80 7.74 14.29
CA LYS A 87 4.21 7.89 13.88
C LYS A 87 4.38 7.74 12.37
N GLN A 88 5.38 8.43 11.80
CA GLN A 88 5.76 8.25 10.39
C GLN A 88 6.11 6.79 10.05
N ALA A 89 6.75 6.06 10.99
CA ALA A 89 7.04 4.63 10.81
C ALA A 89 5.76 3.83 10.55
N THR A 90 4.70 4.07 11.34
CA THR A 90 3.39 3.44 11.15
C THR A 90 2.79 3.74 9.77
N VAL A 91 2.90 4.99 9.32
CA VAL A 91 2.43 5.39 7.99
C VAL A 91 3.20 4.65 6.90
N ARG A 92 4.54 4.61 7.01
CA ARG A 92 5.40 3.92 6.05
C ARG A 92 5.07 2.44 5.97
N ASP A 93 4.99 1.75 7.09
CA ASP A 93 4.69 0.32 7.16
C ASP A 93 3.28 0.02 6.63
N TYR A 94 2.31 0.88 6.93
CA TYR A 94 0.95 0.76 6.42
C TYR A 94 0.90 0.90 4.90
N LEU A 95 1.52 1.94 4.34
CA LEU A 95 1.56 2.16 2.90
C LEU A 95 2.35 1.07 2.16
N ALA A 96 3.48 0.63 2.72
CA ALA A 96 4.25 -0.47 2.15
C ALA A 96 3.42 -1.76 2.06
N ARG A 97 2.70 -2.11 3.15
CA ARG A 97 1.76 -3.25 3.13
C ARG A 97 0.64 -3.07 2.12
N LEU A 98 0.03 -1.87 2.07
CA LEU A 98 -1.04 -1.57 1.13
C LEU A 98 -0.62 -1.72 -0.34
N LEU A 99 0.57 -1.24 -0.70
CA LEU A 99 1.09 -1.28 -2.06
C LEU A 99 1.46 -2.70 -2.54
N VAL A 100 1.79 -3.61 -1.62
CA VAL A 100 2.09 -5.01 -1.96
C VAL A 100 0.92 -5.96 -1.71
N ASN A 101 -0.19 -5.45 -1.15
CA ASN A 101 -1.35 -6.28 -0.82
C ASN A 101 -2.00 -6.82 -2.12
N PRO A 102 -2.09 -8.15 -2.32
CA PRO A 102 -2.70 -8.72 -3.50
C PRO A 102 -4.24 -8.67 -3.49
N ARG A 103 -4.84 -8.29 -2.35
CA ARG A 103 -6.29 -8.18 -2.17
C ARG A 103 -6.79 -6.76 -2.47
N GLY A 104 -8.10 -6.63 -2.45
CA GLY A 104 -8.82 -5.40 -2.77
C GLY A 104 -9.18 -5.34 -4.26
N ALA A 105 -10.03 -4.38 -4.58
CA ALA A 105 -10.52 -4.14 -5.93
C ALA A 105 -10.36 -2.66 -6.26
N THR A 106 -10.14 -2.36 -7.54
CA THR A 106 -10.03 -1.00 -8.04
C THR A 106 -10.93 -0.83 -9.24
N VAL A 107 -11.81 0.15 -9.19
CA VAL A 107 -12.79 0.45 -10.24
C VAL A 107 -12.65 1.90 -10.67
N THR A 108 -13.22 2.25 -11.83
CA THR A 108 -13.35 3.65 -12.27
C THR A 108 -14.74 4.21 -11.94
N PHE A 109 -15.73 3.35 -11.72
CA PHE A 109 -17.04 3.70 -11.17
C PHE A 109 -16.96 4.10 -9.69
N GLN A 110 -17.53 5.26 -9.37
CA GLN A 110 -17.31 5.92 -8.08
C GLN A 110 -18.59 5.92 -7.22
N PRO A 111 -18.55 5.44 -5.97
CA PRO A 111 -19.68 5.54 -5.05
C PRO A 111 -19.73 6.94 -4.40
N TRP A 112 -20.15 7.94 -5.18
CA TRP A 112 -20.27 9.35 -4.76
C TRP A 112 -21.14 9.63 -3.54
N ALA A 113 -22.00 8.69 -3.20
CA ALA A 113 -23.00 8.84 -2.15
C ALA A 113 -22.43 8.75 -0.73
N GLN A 114 -21.17 8.33 -0.55
CA GLN A 114 -20.66 7.98 0.78
C GLN A 114 -20.31 9.18 1.69
N ARG A 115 -20.28 10.43 1.18
CA ARG A 115 -19.90 11.63 1.96
C ARG A 115 -18.70 11.36 2.88
N LEU A 116 -17.64 10.81 2.29
CA LEU A 116 -16.45 10.42 3.05
C LEU A 116 -15.85 11.67 3.75
N PRO A 117 -15.39 11.54 5.00
CA PRO A 117 -14.81 12.67 5.75
C PRO A 117 -13.48 13.11 5.13
N VAL A 118 -12.71 13.94 5.85
CA VAL A 118 -11.31 14.19 5.47
C VAL A 118 -10.56 12.87 5.43
N ALA A 119 -9.74 12.65 4.39
CA ALA A 119 -8.93 11.44 4.27
C ALA A 119 -7.94 11.34 5.44
N ASN A 120 -7.80 10.15 6.00
CA ASN A 120 -6.85 9.88 7.10
C ASN A 120 -5.39 9.95 6.60
N LEU A 121 -5.16 9.86 5.29
CA LEU A 121 -3.83 9.96 4.67
C LEU A 121 -3.96 10.57 3.27
N ALA A 122 -3.02 11.44 2.91
CA ALA A 122 -2.83 11.92 1.55
C ALA A 122 -1.36 11.83 1.12
N ALA A 123 -1.14 11.50 -0.15
CA ALA A 123 0.17 11.41 -0.74
C ALA A 123 0.16 11.78 -2.22
N ASP A 124 1.27 12.31 -2.71
CA ASP A 124 1.53 12.42 -4.13
C ASP A 124 2.21 11.15 -4.64
N VAL A 125 1.68 10.61 -5.73
CA VAL A 125 2.29 9.51 -6.48
C VAL A 125 3.16 10.13 -7.55
N VAL A 126 4.47 10.17 -7.33
CA VAL A 126 5.44 10.62 -8.34
C VAL A 126 5.75 9.43 -9.25
N GLU A 127 5.40 9.56 -10.53
CA GLU A 127 5.62 8.51 -11.52
C GLU A 127 7.08 8.49 -12.02
N THR A 128 7.49 7.40 -12.66
CA THR A 128 8.85 7.21 -13.20
C THR A 128 9.22 8.23 -14.27
N ASP A 129 8.24 8.77 -14.99
CA ASP A 129 8.41 9.86 -15.96
C ASP A 129 8.38 11.27 -15.33
N GLY A 130 8.22 11.36 -14.01
CA GLY A 130 8.19 12.60 -13.24
C GLY A 130 6.81 13.26 -13.13
N ARG A 131 5.77 12.73 -13.78
CA ARG A 131 4.40 13.23 -13.59
C ARG A 131 3.87 12.86 -12.21
N ARG A 132 2.81 13.54 -11.78
CA ARG A 132 2.26 13.39 -10.43
C ARG A 132 0.77 13.04 -10.46
N GLY A 133 0.42 11.99 -9.74
CA GLY A 133 -0.94 11.71 -9.32
C GLY A 133 -1.15 12.03 -7.84
N ARG A 134 -2.40 12.02 -7.37
CA ARG A 134 -2.76 12.26 -5.96
C ARG A 134 -3.52 11.08 -5.40
N LEU A 135 -3.03 10.55 -4.29
CA LEU A 135 -3.65 9.47 -3.52
C LEU A 135 -4.27 10.05 -2.25
N ARG A 136 -5.52 9.66 -1.97
CA ARG A 136 -6.21 9.90 -0.70
C ARG A 136 -6.71 8.58 -0.15
N LEU A 137 -6.63 8.40 1.15
CA LEU A 137 -7.00 7.16 1.80
C LEU A 137 -7.84 7.39 3.05
N TRP A 138 -8.89 6.59 3.18
CA TRP A 138 -9.78 6.52 4.32
C TRP A 138 -9.63 5.15 4.98
N HIS A 139 -9.10 5.16 6.20
CA HIS A 139 -8.97 3.99 7.06
C HIS A 139 -10.17 3.94 8.02
N GLN A 140 -11.19 3.15 7.68
CA GLN A 140 -12.44 3.05 8.44
C GLN A 140 -12.84 1.59 8.66
N GLN A 141 -12.15 0.92 9.58
CA GLN A 141 -12.38 -0.50 9.85
C GLN A 141 -13.88 -0.82 10.00
N PRO A 142 -14.38 -1.89 9.35
CA PRO A 142 -13.63 -2.93 8.63
C PRO A 142 -13.26 -2.59 7.18
N SER A 143 -13.58 -1.38 6.70
CA SER A 143 -13.39 -0.99 5.31
C SER A 143 -12.23 -0.01 5.14
N ILE A 144 -11.48 -0.17 4.06
CA ILE A 144 -10.46 0.80 3.66
C ILE A 144 -10.82 1.25 2.27
N TYR A 145 -10.80 2.56 2.06
CA TYR A 145 -11.07 3.16 0.77
C TYR A 145 -9.87 4.01 0.37
N ALA A 146 -9.55 4.01 -0.92
CA ALA A 146 -8.59 4.94 -1.47
C ALA A 146 -9.12 5.50 -2.78
N VAL A 147 -8.75 6.75 -3.05
CA VAL A 147 -8.95 7.36 -4.34
C VAL A 147 -7.64 7.88 -4.87
N TRP A 148 -7.36 7.53 -6.11
CA TRP A 148 -6.17 7.94 -6.83
C TRP A 148 -6.56 8.67 -8.10
N HIS A 149 -6.14 9.92 -8.21
CA HIS A 149 -6.12 10.67 -9.47
C HIS A 149 -4.76 10.44 -10.10
N ASP A 150 -4.70 9.68 -11.20
CA ASP A 150 -3.42 9.39 -11.85
C ASP A 150 -2.90 10.58 -12.67
N ALA A 151 -1.66 10.47 -13.14
CA ALA A 151 -1.02 11.49 -13.97
C ALA A 151 -1.68 11.68 -15.36
N ASP A 152 -2.52 10.73 -15.79
CA ASP A 152 -3.28 10.77 -17.04
C ASP A 152 -4.63 11.48 -16.85
N GLY A 153 -4.97 11.86 -15.63
CA GLY A 153 -6.21 12.55 -15.29
C GLY A 153 -7.38 11.61 -14.97
N ARG A 154 -7.15 10.30 -14.90
CA ARG A 154 -8.19 9.32 -14.56
C ARG A 154 -8.31 9.16 -13.05
N TRP A 155 -9.55 8.94 -12.61
CA TRP A 155 -9.90 8.67 -11.23
C TRP A 155 -10.09 7.17 -11.00
N TRP A 156 -9.45 6.67 -9.97
CA TRP A 156 -9.51 5.27 -9.52
C TRP A 156 -10.06 5.23 -8.11
N PHE A 157 -11.02 4.36 -7.86
CA PHE A 157 -11.55 4.07 -6.54
C PHE A 157 -11.15 2.66 -6.15
N ALA A 158 -10.35 2.53 -5.10
CA ALA A 158 -9.92 1.26 -4.55
C ALA A 158 -10.57 1.00 -3.19
N TYR A 159 -10.86 -0.25 -2.91
CA TYR A 159 -11.43 -0.65 -1.63
C TYR A 159 -10.95 -2.02 -1.17
N TRP A 160 -10.89 -2.18 0.15
CA TRP A 160 -10.62 -3.42 0.86
C TRP A 160 -11.68 -3.61 1.94
N MET A 161 -12.17 -4.84 2.07
CA MET A 161 -13.20 -5.21 3.03
C MET A 161 -12.65 -6.27 3.97
N ASP A 162 -12.67 -5.98 5.28
CA ASP A 162 -12.19 -6.86 6.36
C ASP A 162 -10.81 -7.47 6.10
N ASP A 163 -9.85 -6.61 5.73
CA ASP A 163 -8.48 -7.05 5.47
C ASP A 163 -7.61 -6.92 6.74
N PRO A 164 -7.28 -8.02 7.43
CA PRO A 164 -6.46 -7.98 8.63
C PRO A 164 -5.03 -7.49 8.35
N ASP A 165 -4.52 -7.68 7.13
CA ASP A 165 -3.15 -7.30 6.77
C ASP A 165 -3.00 -5.77 6.64
N LEU A 166 -4.12 -5.05 6.57
CA LEU A 166 -4.16 -3.59 6.53
C LEU A 166 -4.68 -2.99 7.82
N ARG A 167 -4.69 -3.71 8.94
CA ARG A 167 -4.97 -3.09 10.24
C ARG A 167 -3.83 -2.19 10.69
N VAL A 168 -4.17 -1.04 11.25
CA VAL A 168 -3.22 -0.16 11.93
C VAL A 168 -3.16 -0.60 13.40
N PRO A 169 -1.98 -0.92 13.95
CA PRO A 169 -1.84 -1.29 15.36
C PRO A 169 -2.32 -0.15 16.27
N ALA A 170 -3.09 -0.47 17.31
CA ALA A 170 -3.64 0.51 18.25
C ALA A 170 -2.55 1.30 19.01
N ASP A 171 -1.39 0.68 19.22
CA ASP A 171 -0.30 1.24 20.02
C ASP A 171 0.81 1.88 19.15
N GLY A 172 0.63 1.87 17.82
CA GLY A 172 1.74 1.98 16.87
C GLY A 172 2.72 0.80 16.99
N PRO A 173 3.71 0.67 16.09
CA PRO A 173 4.89 -0.13 16.38
C PRO A 173 5.75 0.54 17.46
#